data_AF-L5LDH2-F1
#
_entry.id   AF-L5LDH2-F1
#
_cell.length_a   1.000
_cell.length_b   1.000
_cell.length_c   1.000
_cell.angle_alpha   90.00
_cell.angle_beta   90.00
_cell.angle_gamma   90.00
#
_symmetry.space_group_name_H-M   'P 1'
#
loop_
_entity.id
_entity.type
_entity.pdbx_description
1 polymer ?
#
loop_
_entity_poly.entity_id
_entity_poly.type
_entity_poly.pdbx_seq_one_letter_code
_entity_poly.pdbx_strand_id
1 'polypeptide(L)'
;MRPPPPQYHINKLSQSGEGSAGDSLTAIPELKDHLRILRPRKLTLKGYRQHWVVFKETTLSYYKSQDEAPGDPIQQLNLKGDVAPQLTPRILEAHQNVAQLPLSEAQLRFIQAWQSLPDFGISYFIVKFKGSRKDEILGIANNRLIRIDLAVGDVVAIEFDEHINVAFSCVSASCRIVHEYIGGYIFLSTRERARGEELDEDLFLQLTGGHEAF
;
A
#
# COMPACT_ATOMS: atom_id res chain seq x y z
N MET A 1 29.34 -5.42 0.44
CA MET A 1 28.71 -4.38 1.28
C MET A 1 27.33 -4.12 0.71
N ARG A 2 26.26 -4.18 1.52
CA ARG A 2 24.88 -3.97 1.04
C ARG A 2 24.59 -2.46 0.88
N PRO A 3 23.96 -2.00 -0.21
CA PRO A 3 23.47 -0.63 -0.28
C PRO A 3 22.27 -0.46 0.68
N PRO A 4 22.08 0.74 1.25
CA PRO A 4 20.93 1.03 2.10
C PRO A 4 19.64 1.00 1.28
N PRO A 5 18.49 0.64 1.89
CA PRO A 5 17.20 0.70 1.23
C PRO A 5 16.89 2.13 0.77
N PRO A 6 16.12 2.29 -0.33
CA PRO A 6 15.74 3.61 -0.83
C PRO A 6 15.02 4.40 0.27
N GLN A 7 15.55 5.58 0.58
CA GLN A 7 14.88 6.51 1.48
C GLN A 7 13.69 7.11 0.74
N TYR A 8 12.50 6.62 1.06
CA TYR A 8 11.27 7.33 0.74
C TYR A 8 11.31 8.67 1.46
N HIS A 9 11.41 9.77 0.71
CA HIS A 9 11.11 11.09 1.23
C HIS A 9 9.61 11.16 1.52
N ILE A 10 9.22 10.69 2.70
CA ILE A 10 8.05 11.20 3.38
C ILE A 10 8.33 12.70 3.54
N ASN A 11 7.48 13.54 2.95
CA ASN A 11 7.53 14.98 3.17
C ASN A 11 7.78 15.23 4.65
N LYS A 12 8.85 15.95 4.97
CA LYS A 12 9.24 16.29 6.35
C LYS A 12 7.97 16.74 7.09
N LEU A 13 7.54 15.93 8.06
CA LEU A 13 6.65 16.38 9.10
C LEU A 13 7.32 17.61 9.72
N SER A 14 6.67 18.77 9.63
CA SER A 14 7.07 19.94 10.36
C SER A 14 6.91 19.67 11.86
N GLN A 15 7.98 19.22 12.52
CA GLN A 15 8.13 19.36 13.96
C GLN A 15 8.57 20.80 14.23
N SER A 16 7.67 21.62 14.73
CA SER A 16 8.02 22.88 15.39
C SER A 16 8.26 22.61 16.87
N GLY A 17 9.48 22.81 17.35
CA GLY A 17 9.78 22.83 18.79
C GLY A 17 11.26 22.59 19.11
N GLU A 18 12.03 23.67 19.21
CA GLU A 18 13.30 23.67 19.95
C GLU A 18 13.02 23.45 21.45
N GLY A 19 13.72 22.54 22.11
CA GLY A 19 13.63 22.37 23.56
C GLY A 19 14.30 21.10 24.10
N SER A 20 15.45 21.31 24.73
CA SER A 20 16.16 20.51 25.75
C SER A 20 15.91 19.00 25.86
N ALA A 21 17.01 18.25 25.79
CA ALA A 21 17.11 16.86 26.19
C ALA A 21 16.50 16.59 27.58
N GLY A 22 15.61 15.60 27.66
CA GLY A 22 15.14 15.00 28.91
C GLY A 22 13.66 15.16 29.21
N ASP A 23 12.75 14.66 28.36
CA ASP A 23 11.48 14.10 28.83
C ASP A 23 10.71 13.36 27.72
N SER A 24 9.86 12.40 28.12
CA SER A 24 8.85 11.69 27.29
C SER A 24 9.28 10.51 26.41
N LEU A 25 9.68 9.40 27.04
CA LEU A 25 9.57 8.04 26.47
C LEU A 25 8.10 7.55 26.41
N THR A 26 7.11 8.43 26.58
CA THR A 26 5.67 8.15 26.57
C THR A 26 4.90 9.04 25.59
N ALA A 27 5.58 9.65 24.61
CA ALA A 27 4.91 10.40 23.55
C ALA A 27 4.17 9.43 22.63
N ILE A 28 2.87 9.26 22.87
CA ILE A 28 2.00 8.52 21.97
C ILE A 28 2.04 9.21 20.60
N PRO A 29 2.44 8.51 19.52
CA PRO A 29 2.56 9.14 18.21
C PRO A 29 1.18 9.56 17.70
N GLU A 30 1.09 10.80 17.25
CA GLU A 30 -0.10 11.39 16.65
C GLU A 30 0.20 11.70 15.19
N LEU A 31 -0.62 11.18 14.27
CA LEU A 31 -0.52 11.47 12.84
C LEU A 31 -1.61 12.46 12.45
N LYS A 32 -1.25 13.53 11.73
CA LYS A 32 -2.19 14.54 11.23
C LYS A 32 -1.93 14.83 9.77
N ASP A 33 -2.96 14.80 8.94
CA ASP A 33 -2.84 15.17 7.53
C ASP A 33 -4.20 15.51 6.89
N HIS A 34 -4.18 16.15 5.73
CA HIS A 34 -5.34 16.34 4.87
C HIS A 34 -5.59 15.11 4.00
N LEU A 35 -6.59 14.30 4.36
CA LEU A 35 -6.97 13.11 3.58
C LEU A 35 -8.30 13.29 2.86
N ARG A 36 -8.42 12.69 1.67
CA ARG A 36 -9.69 12.60 0.94
C ARG A 36 -10.49 11.39 1.45
N ILE A 37 -11.50 11.66 2.27
CA ILE A 37 -12.35 10.63 2.86
C ILE A 37 -13.59 10.40 1.99
N LEU A 38 -13.85 9.13 1.69
CA LEU A 38 -15.07 8.70 1.03
C LEU A 38 -16.21 8.55 2.06
N ARG A 39 -17.32 9.26 1.85
CA ARG A 39 -18.52 9.08 2.68
C ARG A 39 -19.60 8.31 1.92
N PRO A 40 -19.91 7.06 2.29
CA PRO A 40 -21.07 6.37 1.75
C PRO A 40 -22.34 7.05 2.25
N ARG A 41 -23.04 7.77 1.37
CA ARG A 41 -24.37 8.34 1.66
C ARG A 41 -25.43 7.40 1.10
N LYS A 42 -26.43 7.03 1.93
CA LYS A 42 -27.48 6.07 1.56
C LYS A 42 -28.41 6.56 0.42
N LEU A 43 -28.40 7.85 0.06
CA LEU A 43 -29.35 8.43 -0.92
C LEU A 43 -28.76 9.52 -1.87
N THR A 44 -27.44 9.78 -1.87
CA THR A 44 -26.78 10.69 -2.84
C THR A 44 -25.35 10.20 -3.14
N LEU A 45 -24.79 10.54 -4.32
CA LEU A 45 -23.50 10.02 -4.80
C LEU A 45 -22.39 9.99 -3.73
N LYS A 46 -21.68 8.85 -3.68
CA LYS A 46 -20.45 8.65 -2.90
C LYS A 46 -19.37 9.60 -3.45
N GLY A 47 -18.97 10.60 -2.67
CA GLY A 47 -17.97 11.59 -3.07
C GLY A 47 -16.80 11.66 -2.09
N TYR A 48 -15.58 11.65 -2.61
CA TYR A 48 -14.37 11.93 -1.84
C TYR A 48 -14.31 13.42 -1.48
N ARG A 49 -14.19 13.72 -0.19
CA ARG A 49 -14.00 15.10 0.30
C ARG A 49 -12.75 15.18 1.17
N GLN A 50 -11.96 16.21 0.96
CA GLN A 50 -10.78 16.49 1.77
C GLN A 50 -11.21 16.92 3.18
N HIS A 51 -10.57 16.34 4.18
CA HIS A 51 -10.80 16.59 5.61
C HIS A 51 -9.46 16.62 6.32
N TRP A 52 -9.41 17.29 7.47
CA TRP A 52 -8.27 17.20 8.38
C TRP A 52 -8.42 15.96 9.24
N VAL A 53 -7.47 15.03 9.17
CA VAL A 53 -7.53 13.74 9.87
C VAL A 53 -6.50 13.74 10.98
N VAL A 54 -6.91 13.26 12.15
CA VAL A 54 -6.07 13.05 13.31
C VAL A 54 -6.19 11.59 13.71
N PHE A 55 -5.07 10.86 13.64
CA PHE A 55 -4.96 9.52 14.18
C PHE A 55 -4.12 9.57 15.44
N LYS A 56 -4.75 9.28 16.59
CA LYS A 56 -4.12 9.30 17.90
C LYS A 56 -4.52 8.03 18.65
N GLU A 57 -3.54 7.35 19.22
CA GLU A 57 -3.73 6.04 19.86
C GLU A 57 -4.31 4.99 18.90
N THR A 58 -5.58 4.64 19.09
CA THR A 58 -6.36 3.74 18.22
C THR A 58 -7.60 4.42 17.68
N THR A 59 -7.63 5.75 17.71
CA THR A 59 -8.79 6.54 17.33
C THR A 59 -8.44 7.35 16.09
N LEU A 60 -9.24 7.16 15.03
CA LEU A 60 -9.20 7.97 13.84
C LEU A 60 -10.34 8.98 13.90
N SER A 61 -10.00 10.26 13.99
CA SER A 61 -10.94 11.38 13.99
C SER A 61 -10.72 12.24 12.75
N TYR A 62 -11.77 12.78 12.17
CA TYR A 62 -11.61 13.75 11.08
C TYR A 62 -12.56 14.95 11.19
N TYR A 63 -12.07 16.08 10.71
CA TYR A 63 -12.63 17.42 10.84
C TYR A 63 -12.75 18.08 9.48
N LYS A 64 -13.54 19.16 9.37
CA LYS A 64 -13.67 19.89 8.10
C LYS A 64 -12.36 20.59 7.73
N SER A 65 -11.68 21.16 8.72
CA SER A 65 -10.39 21.86 8.59
C SER A 65 -9.53 21.64 9.83
N GLN A 66 -8.27 22.08 9.75
CA GLN A 66 -7.31 22.00 10.86
C GLN A 66 -7.72 22.85 12.06
N ASP A 67 -8.29 24.04 11.82
CA ASP A 67 -8.70 24.99 12.86
C ASP A 67 -9.84 24.47 13.75
N GLU A 68 -10.59 23.47 13.26
CA GLU A 68 -11.67 22.81 13.99
C GLU A 68 -11.16 21.66 14.88
N ALA A 69 -9.89 21.29 14.81
CA ALA A 69 -9.27 20.26 15.65
C ALA A 69 -8.50 20.89 16.83
N PRO A 70 -8.60 20.37 18.07
CA PRO A 70 -9.29 19.16 18.51
C PRO A 70 -10.71 19.43 19.03
N GLY A 71 -11.55 20.13 18.26
CA GLY A 71 -12.97 20.32 18.58
C GLY A 71 -13.82 19.07 18.33
N ASP A 72 -15.08 19.24 17.93
CA ASP A 72 -15.98 18.13 17.63
C ASP A 72 -15.67 17.51 16.26
N PRO A 73 -15.25 16.23 16.21
CA PRO A 73 -14.96 15.57 14.94
C PRO A 73 -16.25 15.26 14.17
N ILE A 74 -16.18 15.36 12.84
CA ILE A 74 -17.28 14.94 11.94
C ILE A 74 -17.60 13.45 12.15
N GLN A 75 -16.56 12.65 12.38
CA GLN A 75 -16.68 11.28 12.79
C GLN A 75 -15.41 10.86 13.52
N GLN A 76 -15.60 10.02 14.53
CA GLN A 76 -14.54 9.39 15.28
C GLN A 76 -14.75 7.88 15.21
N LEU A 77 -13.72 7.15 14.80
CA LEU A 77 -13.71 5.70 14.71
C LEU A 77 -12.68 5.17 15.69
N ASN A 78 -13.11 4.34 16.63
CA ASN A 78 -12.19 3.56 17.43
C ASN A 78 -11.79 2.31 16.63
N LEU A 79 -10.54 2.26 16.19
CA LEU A 79 -9.95 1.12 15.50
C LEU A 79 -9.63 -0.03 16.45
N LYS A 80 -9.67 0.18 17.77
CA LYS A 80 -9.99 -0.90 18.71
C LYS A 80 -11.47 -1.21 18.49
N GLY A 81 -11.75 -1.95 17.42
CA GLY A 81 -13.01 -2.66 17.32
C GLY A 81 -13.17 -3.42 18.63
N ASP A 82 -14.35 -3.33 19.22
CA ASP A 82 -14.76 -4.22 20.29
C ASP A 82 -14.35 -5.62 19.83
N VAL A 83 -13.42 -6.26 20.56
CA VAL A 83 -13.04 -7.64 20.26
C VAL A 83 -14.32 -8.41 20.46
N ALA A 84 -15.04 -8.66 19.35
CA ALA A 84 -16.35 -9.25 19.41
C ALA A 84 -16.23 -10.47 20.34
N PRO A 85 -17.11 -10.66 21.33
CA PRO A 85 -16.93 -11.72 22.34
C PRO A 85 -16.80 -13.14 21.76
N GLN A 86 -17.05 -13.30 20.45
CA GLN A 86 -16.86 -14.50 19.65
C GLN A 86 -15.47 -14.64 19.01
N LEU A 87 -14.61 -13.62 19.03
CA LEU A 87 -13.30 -13.65 18.38
C LEU A 87 -12.29 -14.45 19.20
N THR A 88 -12.28 -14.27 20.52
CA THR A 88 -11.42 -15.03 21.45
C THR A 88 -11.58 -16.55 21.29
N PRO A 89 -12.80 -17.13 21.36
CA PRO A 89 -12.96 -18.57 21.14
C PRO A 89 -12.55 -19.00 19.73
N ARG A 90 -12.82 -18.19 18.68
CA ARG A 90 -12.39 -18.49 17.30
C ARG A 90 -10.87 -18.48 17.12
N ILE A 91 -10.16 -17.58 17.80
CA ILE A 91 -8.69 -17.55 17.79
C ILE A 91 -8.14 -18.78 18.51
N LEU A 92 -8.70 -19.15 19.66
CA LEU A 92 -8.26 -20.33 20.42
C LEU A 92 -8.51 -21.63 19.63
N GLU A 93 -9.65 -21.75 18.96
CA GLU A 93 -9.97 -22.86 18.07
C GLU A 93 -8.98 -22.95 16.90
N ALA A 94 -8.71 -21.83 16.22
CA ALA A 94 -7.72 -21.78 15.14
C ALA A 94 -6.30 -22.08 15.63
N HIS A 95 -5.94 -21.63 16.84
CA HIS A 95 -4.63 -21.87 17.46
C HIS A 95 -4.37 -23.35 17.69
N GLN A 96 -5.39 -24.17 18.01
CA GLN A 96 -5.21 -25.62 18.18
C GLN A 96 -4.61 -26.28 16.94
N ASN A 97 -4.87 -25.76 15.74
CA ASN A 97 -4.34 -26.28 14.48
C ASN A 97 -2.84 -25.97 14.25
N VAL A 98 -2.28 -25.02 15.00
CA VAL A 98 -0.89 -24.56 14.84
C VAL A 98 -0.06 -24.68 16.11
N ALA A 99 -0.66 -25.07 17.24
CA ALA A 99 -0.03 -25.08 18.56
C ALA A 99 1.22 -25.96 18.66
N GLN A 100 1.34 -26.99 17.81
CA GLN A 100 2.47 -27.92 17.79
C GLN A 100 3.51 -27.59 16.72
N LEU A 101 3.32 -26.51 15.95
CA LEU A 101 4.26 -26.12 14.91
C LEU A 101 5.50 -25.47 15.52
N PRO A 102 6.72 -25.82 15.06
CA PRO A 102 7.92 -25.05 15.35
C PRO A 102 7.77 -23.59 14.88
N LEU A 103 8.47 -22.66 15.52
CA LEU A 103 8.41 -21.22 15.19
C LEU A 103 8.62 -20.94 13.70
N SER A 104 9.62 -21.57 13.09
CA SER A 104 9.94 -21.40 11.67
C SER A 104 8.81 -21.88 10.75
N GLU A 105 8.16 -22.99 11.10
CA GLU A 105 7.05 -23.54 10.34
C GLU A 105 5.79 -22.67 10.51
N ALA A 106 5.53 -22.19 11.72
CA ALA A 106 4.44 -21.25 11.96
C ALA A 106 4.62 -19.94 11.15
N GLN A 107 5.84 -19.41 11.11
CA GLN A 107 6.18 -18.24 10.28
C GLN A 107 5.98 -18.52 8.78
N LEU A 108 6.45 -19.68 8.29
CA LEU A 108 6.29 -20.05 6.90
C LEU A 108 4.81 -20.19 6.52
N ARG A 109 3.99 -20.83 7.36
CA ARG A 109 2.56 -20.97 7.11
C ARG A 109 1.82 -19.64 7.14
N PHE A 110 2.24 -18.71 7.99
CA PHE A 110 1.70 -17.36 7.97
C PHE A 110 1.96 -16.67 6.63
N ILE A 111 3.19 -16.79 6.11
CA ILE A 111 3.55 -16.25 4.78
C ILE A 111 2.73 -16.93 3.68
N GLN A 112 2.58 -18.26 3.72
CA GLN A 112 1.78 -19.00 2.73
C GLN A 112 0.31 -18.59 2.76
N ALA A 113 -0.27 -18.43 3.95
CA ALA A 113 -1.64 -17.96 4.11
C ALA A 113 -1.81 -16.54 3.56
N TRP A 114 -0.87 -15.63 3.86
CA TRP A 114 -0.85 -14.28 3.30
C TRP A 114 -0.73 -14.30 1.76
N GLN A 115 0.14 -15.15 1.22
CA GLN A 115 0.34 -15.35 -0.22
C GLN A 115 -0.89 -15.93 -0.94
N SER A 116 -1.75 -16.65 -0.22
CA SER A 116 -2.98 -17.23 -0.77
C SER A 116 -4.14 -16.24 -0.92
N LEU A 117 -4.01 -15.03 -0.39
CA LEU A 117 -5.04 -14.00 -0.49
C LEU A 117 -5.16 -13.49 -1.94
N PRO A 118 -6.38 -13.18 -2.42
CA PRO A 118 -6.62 -12.84 -3.82
C PRO A 118 -5.85 -11.60 -4.32
N ASP A 119 -5.57 -10.65 -3.42
CA ASP A 119 -4.90 -9.39 -3.73
C ASP A 119 -3.42 -9.38 -3.31
N PHE A 120 -2.87 -10.53 -2.95
CA PHE A 120 -1.47 -10.63 -2.55
C PHE A 120 -0.54 -10.24 -3.71
N GLY A 121 0.52 -9.50 -3.38
CA GLY A 121 1.59 -9.17 -4.34
C GLY A 121 1.23 -8.10 -5.37
N ILE A 122 0.09 -7.42 -5.23
CA ILE A 122 -0.33 -6.36 -6.15
C ILE A 122 0.15 -5.00 -5.65
N SER A 123 0.92 -4.29 -6.48
CA SER A 123 1.34 -2.91 -6.25
C SER A 123 0.47 -1.95 -7.06
N TYR A 124 -0.08 -0.92 -6.43
CA TYR A 124 -1.06 -0.02 -7.05
C TYR A 124 -0.48 1.36 -7.36
N PHE A 125 -0.73 1.83 -8.58
CA PHE A 125 -0.33 3.15 -9.06
C PHE A 125 -1.51 3.89 -9.65
N ILE A 126 -1.67 5.17 -9.34
CA ILE A 126 -2.64 6.03 -10.02
C ILE A 126 -2.04 6.43 -11.37
N VAL A 127 -2.75 6.11 -12.44
CA VAL A 127 -2.35 6.39 -13.82
C VAL A 127 -3.51 6.99 -14.61
N LYS A 128 -3.21 7.57 -15.76
CA LYS A 128 -4.20 7.98 -16.74
C LYS A 128 -3.97 7.22 -18.03
N PHE A 129 -4.84 6.26 -18.32
CA PHE A 129 -4.77 5.49 -19.56
C PHE A 129 -5.08 6.37 -20.76
N LYS A 130 -4.42 6.08 -21.89
CA LYS A 130 -4.69 6.74 -23.17
C LYS A 130 -6.16 6.57 -23.54
N GLY A 131 -6.82 7.69 -23.85
CA GLY A 131 -8.25 7.72 -24.16
C GLY A 131 -9.17 7.86 -22.94
N SER A 132 -8.65 7.71 -21.72
CA SER A 132 -9.42 7.96 -20.51
C SER A 132 -9.48 9.44 -20.15
N ARG A 133 -10.65 9.87 -19.66
CA ARG A 133 -10.87 11.24 -19.17
C ARG A 133 -10.60 11.39 -17.68
N LYS A 134 -10.49 10.28 -16.95
CA LYS A 134 -10.32 10.25 -15.49
C LYS A 134 -9.05 9.49 -15.12
N ASP A 135 -8.58 9.74 -13.91
CA ASP A 135 -7.53 8.94 -13.32
C ASP A 135 -8.09 7.57 -12.94
N GLU A 136 -7.26 6.55 -13.09
CA GLU A 136 -7.56 5.13 -12.87
C GLU A 136 -6.41 4.49 -12.10
N ILE A 137 -6.55 3.23 -11.70
CA ILE A 137 -5.50 2.48 -11.01
C ILE A 137 -4.91 1.41 -11.94
N LEU A 138 -3.57 1.35 -11.97
CA LEU A 138 -2.79 0.24 -12.50
C LEU A 138 -2.30 -0.60 -11.31
N GLY A 139 -2.78 -1.83 -11.20
CA GLY A 139 -2.20 -2.87 -10.36
C GLY A 139 -1.12 -3.64 -11.11
N ILE A 140 0.03 -3.83 -10.47
CA ILE A 140 1.15 -4.61 -11.00
C ILE A 140 1.36 -5.80 -10.05
N ALA A 141 1.07 -7.00 -10.55
CA ALA A 141 1.42 -8.25 -9.90
C ALA A 141 2.63 -8.88 -10.60
N ASN A 142 3.21 -9.93 -10.01
CA ASN A 142 4.37 -10.61 -10.57
C ASN A 142 4.11 -11.28 -11.94
N ASN A 143 2.85 -11.60 -12.26
CA ASN A 143 2.47 -12.32 -13.47
C ASN A 143 1.39 -11.63 -14.31
N ARG A 144 0.91 -10.46 -13.91
CA ARG A 144 -0.16 -9.75 -14.61
C ARG A 144 -0.19 -8.25 -14.29
N LEU A 145 -0.71 -7.50 -15.24
CA LEU A 145 -1.08 -6.09 -15.07
C LEU A 145 -2.61 -5.99 -15.00
N ILE A 146 -3.10 -5.18 -14.08
CA ILE A 146 -4.52 -5.05 -13.76
C ILE A 146 -4.91 -3.60 -13.93
N ARG A 147 -5.89 -3.30 -14.79
CA ARG A 147 -6.54 -1.98 -14.81
C ARG A 147 -7.76 -1.99 -13.90
N ILE A 148 -7.94 -0.95 -13.09
CA ILE A 148 -9.06 -0.80 -12.15
C ILE A 148 -9.73 0.56 -12.37
N ASP A 149 -11.03 0.54 -12.66
CA ASP A 149 -11.86 1.75 -12.79
C ASP A 149 -12.36 2.23 -11.42
N LEU A 150 -11.92 3.42 -11.01
CA LEU A 150 -12.33 4.06 -9.76
C LEU A 150 -13.79 4.54 -9.75
N ALA A 151 -14.45 4.64 -10.91
CA ALA A 151 -15.82 5.12 -11.03
C ALA A 151 -16.88 4.08 -10.68
N VAL A 152 -16.58 2.79 -10.87
CA VAL A 152 -17.56 1.70 -10.71
C VAL A 152 -17.76 1.34 -9.23
N GLY A 153 -16.82 1.70 -8.35
CA GLY A 153 -16.89 1.36 -6.93
C GLY A 153 -16.62 -0.12 -6.63
N ASP A 154 -16.38 -0.92 -7.66
CA ASP A 154 -15.91 -2.30 -7.64
C ASP A 154 -14.63 -2.43 -8.47
N VAL A 155 -13.75 -3.33 -8.04
CA VAL A 155 -12.49 -3.63 -8.71
C VAL A 155 -12.78 -4.49 -9.94
N VAL A 156 -13.04 -3.87 -11.09
CA VAL A 156 -13.07 -4.59 -12.36
C VAL A 156 -11.63 -4.74 -12.84
N ALA A 157 -11.00 -5.86 -12.48
CA ALA A 157 -9.68 -6.22 -12.98
C ALA A 157 -9.77 -6.56 -14.48
N ILE A 158 -9.16 -5.73 -15.32
CA ILE A 158 -8.95 -6.08 -16.74
C ILE A 158 -7.50 -6.54 -16.87
N GLU A 159 -7.30 -7.80 -17.23
CA GLU A 159 -6.01 -8.34 -17.63
C GLU A 159 -5.73 -7.94 -19.09
N PHE A 160 -4.50 -7.52 -19.35
CA PHE A 160 -4.08 -7.17 -20.71
C PHE A 160 -3.72 -8.45 -21.48
N ASP A 161 -4.34 -8.64 -22.64
CA ASP A 161 -4.07 -9.74 -23.59
C ASP A 161 -2.91 -9.38 -24.54
N GLU A 162 -2.24 -10.38 -25.12
CA GLU A 162 -1.00 -10.28 -25.93
C GLU A 162 -1.11 -9.34 -27.14
N HIS A 163 -2.32 -9.00 -27.57
CA HIS A 163 -2.59 -8.14 -28.73
C HIS A 163 -2.90 -6.68 -28.37
N ILE A 164 -2.84 -6.31 -27.09
CA ILE A 164 -3.26 -4.98 -26.62
C ILE A 164 -2.05 -4.09 -26.34
N ASN A 165 -1.87 -3.06 -27.19
CA ASN A 165 -0.93 -1.98 -26.90
C ASN A 165 -1.49 -1.07 -25.81
N VAL A 166 -0.85 -1.08 -24.64
CA VAL A 166 -1.24 -0.27 -23.49
C VAL A 166 -0.40 0.99 -23.42
N ALA A 167 -1.05 2.14 -23.28
CA ALA A 167 -0.36 3.41 -23.03
C ALA A 167 -1.03 4.14 -21.86
N PHE A 168 -0.23 4.67 -20.95
CA PHE A 168 -0.68 5.44 -19.80
C PHE A 168 0.38 6.47 -19.37
N SER A 169 -0.06 7.52 -18.67
CA SER A 169 0.82 8.43 -17.95
C SER A 169 0.68 8.21 -16.45
N CYS A 170 1.79 8.24 -15.71
CA CYS A 170 1.77 8.05 -14.26
C CYS A 170 1.35 9.34 -13.54
N VAL A 171 0.54 9.20 -12.48
CA VAL A 171 0.04 10.32 -11.65
C VAL A 171 0.58 10.23 -10.22
N SER A 172 0.62 9.03 -9.61
CA SER A 172 1.10 8.85 -8.23
C SER A 172 2.60 8.60 -8.11
N ALA A 173 3.32 8.38 -9.22
CA ALA A 173 4.74 8.04 -9.26
C ALA A 173 5.36 8.46 -10.59
N SER A 174 6.70 8.47 -10.66
CA SER A 174 7.40 8.59 -11.94
C SER A 174 7.21 7.34 -12.80
N CYS A 175 7.16 7.49 -14.12
CA CYS A 175 7.14 6.36 -15.07
C CYS A 175 8.34 5.44 -14.88
N ARG A 176 9.48 5.97 -14.41
CA ARG A 176 10.68 5.18 -14.07
C ARG A 176 10.40 4.14 -13.00
N ILE A 177 9.63 4.47 -11.96
CA ILE A 177 9.31 3.53 -10.87
C ILE A 177 8.42 2.40 -11.39
N VAL A 178 7.41 2.75 -12.20
CA VAL A 178 6.52 1.75 -12.81
C VAL A 178 7.29 0.83 -13.77
N HIS A 179 8.19 1.40 -14.57
CA HIS A 179 9.08 0.65 -15.45
C HIS A 179 9.98 -0.32 -14.67
N GLU A 180 10.62 0.16 -13.59
CA GLU A 180 11.47 -0.64 -12.72
C GLU A 180 10.70 -1.79 -12.05
N TYR A 181 9.46 -1.57 -11.63
CA TYR A 181 8.59 -2.63 -11.09
C TYR A 181 8.31 -3.73 -12.12
N ILE A 182 7.96 -3.35 -13.35
CA ILE A 182 7.67 -4.32 -14.42
C ILE A 182 8.94 -5.08 -14.78
N GLY A 183 10.04 -4.37 -15.05
CA GLY A 183 11.33 -4.96 -15.39
C GLY A 183 11.88 -5.86 -14.28
N GLY A 184 11.74 -5.44 -13.02
CA GLY A 184 12.13 -6.21 -11.86
C GLY A 184 11.33 -7.50 -11.69
N TYR A 185 10.02 -7.49 -11.93
CA TYR A 185 9.22 -8.72 -11.91
C TYR A 185 9.59 -9.67 -13.06
N ILE A 186 9.86 -9.13 -14.26
CA ILE A 186 10.35 -9.94 -15.38
C ILE A 186 11.69 -10.58 -14.99
N PHE A 187 12.65 -9.80 -14.51
CA PHE A 187 13.96 -10.30 -14.06
C PHE A 187 13.82 -11.38 -12.97
N LEU A 188 12.95 -11.18 -11.97
CA LEU A 188 12.73 -12.18 -10.93
C LEU A 188 12.14 -13.48 -11.48
N SER A 189 11.40 -13.43 -12.60
CA SER A 189 10.83 -14.62 -13.25
C SER A 189 11.81 -15.36 -14.15
N THR A 190 12.90 -14.72 -14.61
CA THR A 190 13.95 -15.37 -15.40
C THR A 190 14.97 -16.12 -14.57
N ARG A 191 14.97 -15.93 -13.24
CA ARG A 191 15.93 -16.59 -12.34
C ARG A 191 15.66 -18.09 -12.24
N GLU A 192 16.71 -18.89 -12.35
CA GLU A 192 16.59 -20.32 -12.11
C GLU A 192 16.41 -20.61 -10.61
N ARG A 193 15.69 -21.69 -10.28
CA ARG A 193 15.46 -22.10 -8.88
C ARG A 193 16.70 -22.72 -8.22
N ALA A 194 17.81 -22.86 -8.96
CA ALA A 194 19.02 -23.52 -8.49
C ALA A 194 19.81 -22.62 -7.52
N ARG A 195 20.43 -23.23 -6.51
CA ARG A 195 21.29 -22.50 -5.56
C ARG A 195 22.63 -22.18 -6.23
N GLY A 196 23.03 -20.91 -6.16
CA GLY A 196 24.37 -20.46 -6.57
C GLY A 196 24.43 -19.71 -7.89
N GLU A 197 23.29 -19.37 -8.50
CA GLU A 197 23.26 -18.48 -9.66
C GLU A 197 23.71 -17.08 -9.25
N GLU A 198 24.73 -16.56 -9.93
CA GLU A 198 25.11 -15.15 -9.82
C GLU A 198 24.03 -14.28 -10.48
N LEU A 199 23.77 -13.11 -9.89
CA LEU A 199 22.77 -12.20 -10.45
C LEU A 199 23.35 -11.56 -11.71
N ASP A 200 22.62 -11.69 -12.82
CA ASP A 200 22.93 -10.99 -14.08
C ASP A 200 22.56 -9.51 -13.95
N GLU A 201 23.54 -8.69 -13.56
CA GLU A 201 23.38 -7.24 -13.35
C GLU A 201 23.07 -6.51 -14.66
N ASP A 202 23.66 -6.95 -15.77
CA ASP A 202 23.47 -6.33 -17.09
C ASP A 202 22.03 -6.54 -17.58
N LEU A 203 21.50 -7.75 -17.43
CA LEU A 203 20.09 -8.05 -17.72
C LEU A 203 19.15 -7.24 -16.83
N PHE A 204 19.45 -7.11 -15.54
CA PHE A 204 18.64 -6.29 -14.63
C PHE A 204 18.61 -4.82 -15.07
N LEU A 205 19.77 -4.24 -15.42
CA LEU A 205 19.86 -2.86 -15.91
C LEU A 205 19.14 -2.67 -17.25
N GLN A 206 19.24 -3.64 -18.16
CA GLN A 206 18.51 -3.63 -19.42
C GLN A 206 16.99 -3.62 -19.20
N LEU A 207 16.47 -4.45 -18.30
CA LEU A 207 15.03 -4.55 -18.02
C LEU A 207 14.49 -3.35 -17.22
N THR A 208 15.31 -2.68 -16.42
CA THR A 208 14.89 -1.56 -15.56
C THR A 208 15.22 -0.18 -16.15
N GLY A 209 15.94 -0.13 -17.27
CA GLY A 209 16.26 1.12 -17.98
C GLY A 209 17.50 1.84 -17.44
N GLY A 210 18.40 1.10 -16.78
CA GLY A 210 19.61 1.62 -16.14
C GLY A 210 20.71 2.11 -17.11
N HIS A 211 20.57 1.88 -18.42
CA HIS A 211 21.55 2.34 -19.42
C HIS A 211 21.39 3.80 -19.85
N GLU A 212 20.29 4.48 -19.52
CA GLU A 212 20.14 5.92 -19.80
C GLU A 212 20.72 6.76 -18.65
N ALA A 213 22.05 6.89 -18.68
CA ALA A 213 22.78 7.96 -18.02
C ALA A 213 23.17 9.03 -19.06
N PHE A 214 22.21 9.79 -19.59
CA PHE A 214 22.47 11.01 -20.36
C PHE A 214 21.36 12.03 -20.17
#